data_AF-A0A5B9QUS0-F1
#
_entry.id   AF-A0A5B9QUS0-F1
#
_cell.length_a   1.000
_cell.length_b   1.000
_cell.length_c   1.000
_cell.angle_alpha   90.00
_cell.angle_beta   90.00
_cell.angle_gamma   90.00
#
_symmetry.space_group_name_H-M   'P 1'
#
loop_
_entity.id
_entity.type
_entity.pdbx_description
1 polymer ?
#
loop_
_entity_poly.entity_id
_entity_poly.type
_entity_poly.pdbx_seq_one_letter_code
_entity_poly.pdbx_strand_id
1 'polypeptide(L)'
;MLRIVTFALPIPTFSPNRPPLLARPVAPTMRIPSNFSEQNLYRQRRNLRRQSSHSMRRVIRLVLALGVVLVVMRQAADPGIYKPFFPQAPTALTESPPSAPGTNAPGTTAPGTNAPALNGAETSGPDSPATDNQGQTPDAAAAAAQSRSTEVERGLVARLDADGQKRLTKWLAHWRRVTAATTTDSATSEQEPPPLHPPPGMVERQRGEGVSAGADDLPELAFPDGAAAREALIAACESQVPAFDSPEAAALLAAVDPLTLARLQDALDATYQSRVADGAIWRSSDADAFYRYLELATDDDFAAAFLNAEPPPRRVGVLPLMQQPDEYLGQAVWLYGNVARAVPVPAKENSFGIESYWEVWLRPDDGTERAVILYAPDVPPEVSAVAPDATLTRGPRIAIAGKFLKRRLFGAVGGATESPVIVGRVWQRDQHSPSAPTTSNNRPRFGIILGLAAAVGIGLACVLLWKSSLDAKHLRRVRKTTATLPDSLAQAIAPENINKRADSEPHETKP
;
A
#
# COMPACT_ATOMS: atom_id res chain seq x y z
N MET A 1 -51.48 -21.85 -31.71
CA MET A 1 -50.81 -23.15 -31.93
C MET A 1 -49.30 -22.93 -31.86
N LEU A 2 -48.71 -23.02 -30.66
CA LEU A 2 -47.27 -22.86 -30.45
C LEU A 2 -46.67 -24.24 -30.11
N ARG A 3 -45.77 -24.73 -30.96
CA ARG A 3 -45.05 -26.01 -30.75
C ARG A 3 -43.87 -25.77 -29.80
N ILE A 4 -43.93 -26.40 -28.64
CA ILE A 4 -42.80 -26.55 -27.72
C ILE A 4 -41.93 -27.69 -28.26
N VAL A 5 -40.68 -27.40 -28.60
CA VAL A 5 -39.66 -28.38 -28.99
C VAL A 5 -38.81 -28.68 -27.77
N THR A 6 -39.01 -29.85 -27.17
CA THR A 6 -38.22 -30.36 -26.05
C THR A 6 -36.98 -31.07 -26.59
N PHE A 7 -35.79 -30.53 -26.34
CA PHE A 7 -34.52 -31.21 -26.58
C PHE A 7 -34.11 -31.97 -25.31
N ALA A 8 -34.09 -33.30 -25.38
CA ALA A 8 -33.52 -34.17 -24.36
C ALA A 8 -32.03 -34.40 -24.66
N LEU A 9 -31.15 -34.01 -23.74
CA LEU A 9 -29.71 -34.32 -23.79
C LEU A 9 -29.44 -35.68 -23.10
N PRO A 10 -28.50 -36.50 -23.62
CA PRO A 10 -28.19 -37.81 -23.05
C PRO A 10 -27.29 -37.71 -21.81
N ILE A 11 -27.67 -38.44 -20.77
CA ILE A 11 -26.92 -38.62 -19.52
C ILE A 11 -25.77 -39.61 -19.77
N PRO A 12 -24.51 -39.29 -19.45
CA PRO A 12 -23.41 -40.25 -19.52
C PRO A 12 -23.47 -41.23 -18.33
N THR A 13 -23.48 -42.52 -18.65
CA THR A 13 -23.42 -43.62 -17.68
C THR A 13 -22.01 -43.78 -17.13
N PHE A 14 -21.88 -43.66 -15.81
CA PHE A 14 -20.64 -43.82 -15.07
C PHE A 14 -20.40 -45.32 -14.79
N SER A 15 -19.25 -45.86 -15.23
CA SER A 15 -18.87 -47.26 -15.05
C SER A 15 -17.97 -47.40 -13.80
N PRO A 16 -18.35 -48.18 -12.77
CA PRO A 16 -17.54 -48.36 -11.57
C PRO A 16 -16.83 -49.72 -11.60
N ASN A 17 -15.61 -49.78 -12.14
CA ASN A 17 -14.67 -50.86 -11.77
C ASN A 17 -13.24 -50.61 -12.27
N ARG A 18 -12.39 -50.06 -11.39
CA ARG A 18 -10.93 -50.27 -11.45
C ARG A 18 -10.35 -50.22 -10.03
N PRO A 19 -9.64 -51.28 -9.57
CA PRO A 19 -8.95 -51.27 -8.29
C PRO A 19 -7.62 -50.49 -8.35
N PRO A 20 -7.16 -49.91 -7.22
CA PRO A 20 -5.94 -49.11 -7.17
C PRO A 20 -4.68 -49.98 -7.11
N LEU A 21 -3.72 -49.67 -7.99
CA LEU A 21 -2.37 -50.22 -7.94
C LEU A 21 -1.54 -49.44 -6.91
N LEU A 22 -1.02 -50.17 -5.92
CA LEU A 22 -0.11 -49.72 -4.87
C LEU A 22 1.25 -49.30 -5.48
N ALA A 23 1.59 -48.02 -5.38
CA ALA A 23 2.92 -47.50 -5.68
C ALA A 23 3.76 -47.40 -4.39
N ARG A 24 4.97 -47.99 -4.43
CA ARG A 24 5.99 -47.98 -3.38
C ARG A 24 6.58 -46.58 -3.13
N PRO A 25 6.93 -46.22 -1.89
CA PRO A 25 7.74 -45.03 -1.60
C PRO A 25 9.24 -45.31 -1.77
N VAL A 26 9.93 -44.46 -2.53
CA VAL A 26 11.40 -44.37 -2.57
C VAL A 26 11.83 -43.12 -1.79
N ALA A 27 12.67 -43.31 -0.78
CA ALA A 27 13.19 -42.24 0.06
C ALA A 27 14.28 -41.43 -0.66
N PRO A 28 14.27 -40.08 -0.58
CA PRO A 28 15.36 -39.26 -1.08
C PRO A 28 16.47 -39.09 -0.03
N THR A 29 17.65 -39.63 -0.32
CA THR A 29 18.89 -39.40 0.44
C THR A 29 19.45 -38.01 0.10
N MET A 30 19.30 -37.06 1.02
CA MET A 30 19.83 -35.69 0.89
C MET A 30 21.32 -35.68 1.23
N ARG A 31 22.18 -35.43 0.24
CA ARG A 31 23.65 -35.38 0.37
C ARG A 31 24.10 -33.91 0.46
N ILE A 32 24.58 -33.50 1.62
CA ILE A 32 25.14 -32.16 1.87
C ILE A 32 26.58 -32.14 1.33
N PRO A 33 26.94 -31.27 0.36
CA PRO A 33 28.34 -31.12 -0.06
C PRO A 33 29.08 -30.24 0.95
N SER A 34 29.82 -30.89 1.87
CA SER A 34 30.78 -30.24 2.75
C SER A 34 32.09 -29.97 1.99
N ASN A 35 32.20 -28.79 1.38
CA ASN A 35 33.47 -28.25 0.89
C ASN A 35 33.87 -27.03 1.72
N PHE A 36 34.14 -27.26 3.01
CA PHE A 36 34.95 -26.35 3.82
C PHE A 36 36.42 -26.73 3.62
N SER A 37 37.13 -25.90 2.88
CA SER A 37 38.54 -26.06 2.59
C SER A 37 39.39 -25.40 3.69
N GLU A 38 40.10 -26.22 4.45
CA GLU A 38 41.03 -25.81 5.53
C GLU A 38 42.40 -25.29 5.03
N GLN A 39 42.55 -24.98 3.73
CA GLN A 39 43.87 -24.78 3.12
C GLN A 39 44.47 -23.36 3.16
N ASN A 40 43.95 -22.43 3.98
CA ASN A 40 44.38 -21.02 3.89
C ASN A 40 45.10 -20.41 5.12
N LEU A 41 45.55 -21.19 6.11
CA LEU A 41 46.07 -20.60 7.36
C LEU A 41 47.60 -20.47 7.51
N TYR A 42 48.45 -20.92 6.59
CA TYR A 42 49.90 -20.96 6.85
C TYR A 42 50.86 -20.37 5.80
N ARG A 43 50.42 -19.46 4.91
CA ARG A 43 51.33 -18.87 3.91
C ARG A 43 51.30 -17.35 3.80
N GLN A 44 51.56 -16.63 4.90
CA GLN A 44 51.67 -15.17 4.82
C GLN A 44 52.64 -14.54 5.82
N ARG A 45 53.96 -14.82 5.71
CA ARG A 45 54.95 -14.17 6.60
C ARG A 45 56.30 -13.78 6.00
N ARG A 46 56.39 -13.43 4.70
CA ARG A 46 57.65 -12.92 4.11
C ARG A 46 57.62 -11.61 3.29
N ASN A 47 56.50 -10.90 3.19
CA ASN A 47 56.40 -9.70 2.33
C ASN A 47 56.16 -8.36 3.06
N LEU A 48 56.70 -8.15 4.27
CA LEU A 48 56.41 -6.95 5.08
C LEU A 48 57.33 -5.74 4.83
N ARG A 49 58.45 -5.86 4.11
CA ARG A 49 59.44 -4.76 4.00
C ARG A 49 59.34 -3.86 2.76
N ARG A 50 58.40 -4.11 1.83
CA ARG A 50 58.15 -3.29 0.63
C ARG A 50 56.78 -2.58 0.60
N GLN A 51 55.99 -2.64 1.69
CA GLN A 51 54.58 -2.18 1.70
C GLN A 51 54.34 -0.70 2.06
N SER A 52 55.34 0.06 2.54
CA SER A 52 55.10 1.42 3.03
C SER A 52 54.70 2.41 1.92
N SER A 53 55.16 2.22 0.67
CA SER A 53 54.80 3.10 -0.45
C SER A 53 53.42 2.80 -1.05
N HIS A 54 52.92 1.57 -0.90
CA HIS A 54 51.56 1.20 -1.35
C HIS A 54 50.48 1.66 -0.35
N SER A 55 50.81 1.73 0.94
CA SER A 55 49.88 2.21 1.97
C SER A 55 49.51 3.69 1.75
N MET A 56 50.52 4.54 1.50
CA MET A 56 50.30 5.97 1.23
C MET A 56 49.38 6.22 0.02
N ARG A 57 49.55 5.45 -1.06
CA ARG A 57 48.69 5.57 -2.27
C ARG A 57 47.25 5.12 -2.01
N ARG A 58 47.03 4.15 -1.12
CA ARG A 58 45.68 3.72 -0.72
C ARG A 58 45.00 4.79 0.12
N VAL A 59 45.71 5.38 1.08
CA VAL A 59 45.17 6.47 1.91
C VAL A 59 44.79 7.68 1.06
N ILE A 60 45.63 8.09 0.11
CA ILE A 60 45.32 9.22 -0.79
C ILE A 60 44.07 8.93 -1.64
N ARG A 61 43.91 7.71 -2.17
CA ARG A 61 42.70 7.33 -2.92
C ARG A 61 41.45 7.33 -2.05
N LEU A 62 41.56 6.90 -0.79
CA LEU A 62 40.46 6.90 0.17
C LEU A 62 40.00 8.32 0.51
N VAL A 63 40.95 9.23 0.74
CA VAL A 63 40.65 10.65 1.01
C VAL A 63 40.02 11.32 -0.22
N LEU A 64 40.50 11.03 -1.43
CA LEU A 64 39.89 11.53 -2.66
C LEU A 64 38.47 10.98 -2.87
N ALA A 65 38.27 9.68 -2.68
CA ALA A 65 36.95 9.07 -2.78
C ALA A 65 35.95 9.67 -1.77
N LEU A 66 36.40 9.90 -0.52
CA LEU A 66 35.59 10.55 0.51
C LEU A 66 35.25 12.01 0.13
N GLY A 67 36.20 12.75 -0.42
CA GLY A 67 35.97 14.11 -0.91
C GLY A 67 34.92 14.16 -2.04
N VAL A 68 34.98 13.22 -2.98
CA VAL A 68 33.97 13.10 -4.05
C VAL A 68 32.59 12.77 -3.47
N VAL A 69 32.51 11.83 -2.53
CA VAL A 69 31.24 11.47 -1.88
C VAL A 69 30.64 12.67 -1.14
N LEU A 70 31.45 13.45 -0.42
CA LEU A 70 30.96 14.66 0.28
C LEU A 70 30.47 15.74 -0.69
N VAL A 71 31.13 15.92 -1.83
CA VAL A 71 30.67 16.85 -2.87
C VAL A 71 29.35 16.38 -3.48
N VAL A 72 29.21 15.08 -3.76
CA VAL A 72 27.96 14.49 -4.28
C VAL A 72 26.84 14.61 -3.25
N MET A 73 27.09 14.31 -1.98
CA MET A 73 26.10 14.49 -0.91
C MET A 73 25.69 15.95 -0.74
N ARG A 74 26.63 16.89 -0.87
CA ARG A 74 26.32 18.33 -0.79
C ARG A 74 25.51 18.81 -1.99
N GLN A 75 25.76 18.28 -3.20
CA GLN A 75 24.92 18.57 -4.37
C GLN A 75 23.54 17.91 -4.28
N ALA A 76 23.46 16.70 -3.76
CA ALA A 76 22.21 16.00 -3.48
C ALA A 76 21.41 16.62 -2.31
N ALA A 77 22.00 17.55 -1.55
CA ALA A 77 21.29 18.33 -0.55
C ALA A 77 20.71 19.63 -1.10
N ASP A 78 20.95 19.97 -2.38
CA ASP A 78 20.44 21.20 -2.98
C ASP A 78 18.95 21.03 -3.35
N PRO A 79 18.02 21.66 -2.62
CA PRO A 79 16.58 21.48 -2.82
C PRO A 79 16.12 21.95 -4.21
N GLY A 80 16.92 22.75 -4.92
CA GLY A 80 16.62 23.19 -6.28
C GLY A 80 16.57 22.06 -7.31
N ILE A 81 17.34 20.99 -7.12
CA ILE A 81 17.39 19.83 -8.04
C ILE A 81 16.12 18.96 -7.92
N TYR A 82 15.51 18.93 -6.73
CA TYR A 82 14.36 18.09 -6.43
C TYR A 82 13.01 18.79 -6.70
N LYS A 83 13.02 20.12 -6.85
CA LYS A 83 11.82 20.93 -7.10
C LYS A 83 10.95 20.50 -8.31
N PRO A 84 11.50 20.02 -9.45
CA PRO A 84 10.66 19.50 -10.54
C PRO A 84 10.10 18.08 -10.28
N PHE A 85 10.69 17.31 -9.37
CA PHE A 85 10.25 15.95 -9.04
C PHE A 85 9.25 15.91 -7.89
N PHE A 86 9.25 16.94 -7.04
CA PHE A 86 8.30 17.12 -5.94
C PHE A 86 7.67 18.51 -6.06
N PRO A 87 6.73 18.72 -7.00
CA PRO A 87 5.92 19.93 -6.98
C PRO A 87 5.26 20.03 -5.60
N GLN A 88 5.44 21.17 -4.94
CA GLN A 88 4.84 21.43 -3.63
C GLN A 88 3.35 21.14 -3.73
N ALA A 89 2.83 20.33 -2.79
CA ALA A 89 1.40 20.09 -2.68
C ALA A 89 0.69 21.46 -2.65
N PRO A 90 -0.39 21.65 -3.42
CA PRO A 90 -1.10 22.92 -3.46
C PRO A 90 -1.47 23.31 -2.03
N THR A 91 -0.90 24.42 -1.57
CA THR A 91 -1.25 25.08 -0.32
C THR A 91 -2.64 25.71 -0.52
N ALA A 92 -3.66 24.88 -0.45
CA ALA A 92 -5.06 25.27 -0.49
C ALA A 92 -5.81 24.51 0.60
N LEU A 93 -5.37 24.71 1.84
CA LEU A 93 -6.25 24.66 3.00
C LEU A 93 -5.99 25.94 3.79
N THR A 94 -6.97 26.82 3.70
CA THR A 94 -7.20 28.05 4.46
C THR A 94 -6.69 27.91 5.90
N GLU A 95 -5.58 28.59 6.18
CA GLU A 95 -5.06 28.77 7.53
C GLU A 95 -5.98 29.77 8.26
N SER A 96 -6.73 29.28 9.23
CA SER A 96 -7.43 30.11 10.21
C SER A 96 -6.42 30.99 10.96
N PRO A 97 -6.71 32.27 11.24
CA PRO A 97 -5.77 33.16 11.88
C PRO A 97 -5.44 32.69 13.31
N PRO A 98 -4.17 32.81 13.74
CA PRO A 98 -3.75 32.37 15.07
C PRO A 98 -4.31 33.31 16.16
N SER A 99 -5.09 32.71 17.06
CA SER A 99 -5.47 33.31 18.34
C SER A 99 -4.24 33.68 19.16
N ALA A 100 -4.30 34.86 19.78
CA ALA A 100 -3.23 35.51 20.51
C ALA A 100 -2.58 34.64 21.61
N PRO A 101 -1.27 34.81 21.87
CA PRO A 101 -0.58 34.12 22.95
C PRO A 101 -0.92 34.75 24.30
N GLY A 102 -1.57 33.97 25.16
CA GLY A 102 -1.72 34.26 26.58
C GLY A 102 -0.35 34.17 27.27
N THR A 103 0.07 35.30 27.83
CA THR A 103 1.18 35.47 28.75
C THR A 103 1.02 34.55 29.96
N ASN A 104 1.97 33.64 30.18
CA ASN A 104 2.38 33.24 31.53
C ASN A 104 3.83 32.75 31.52
N ALA A 105 4.63 33.41 32.35
CA ALA A 105 6.08 33.29 32.48
C ALA A 105 6.44 32.26 33.59
N PRO A 106 7.71 32.11 34.02
CA PRO A 106 8.41 30.84 33.92
C PRO A 106 8.77 30.21 35.29
N GLY A 107 8.81 28.89 35.35
CA GLY A 107 9.32 28.13 36.50
C GLY A 107 10.51 27.27 36.10
N THR A 108 11.71 27.77 36.35
CA THR A 108 13.00 27.09 36.26
C THR A 108 13.12 25.99 37.33
N THR A 109 13.54 24.77 36.97
CA THR A 109 14.69 24.05 37.57
C THR A 109 14.87 22.68 36.91
N ALA A 110 16.14 22.29 36.79
CA ALA A 110 16.63 21.11 36.06
C ALA A 110 16.88 19.91 37.04
N PRO A 111 17.75 18.93 36.74
CA PRO A 111 17.36 17.53 36.59
C PRO A 111 17.86 16.62 37.73
N GLY A 112 17.19 15.50 37.98
CA GLY A 112 17.59 14.52 38.99
C GLY A 112 17.29 13.08 38.59
N THR A 113 18.36 12.33 38.40
CA THR A 113 18.45 10.91 38.02
C THR A 113 18.18 9.97 39.20
N ASN A 114 17.76 8.73 38.87
CA ASN A 114 17.88 7.45 39.61
C ASN A 114 16.59 6.86 40.26
N ALA A 115 16.04 5.83 39.60
CA ALA A 115 16.06 4.39 39.97
C ALA A 115 15.78 3.94 41.44
N PRO A 116 15.38 2.66 41.66
CA PRO A 116 14.18 2.31 42.42
C PRO A 116 14.46 1.70 43.81
N ALA A 117 13.50 1.82 44.74
CA ALA A 117 13.44 0.96 45.92
C ALA A 117 12.03 0.83 46.51
N LEU A 118 11.76 -0.41 46.91
CA LEU A 118 10.62 -0.96 47.63
C LEU A 118 10.42 -0.37 49.03
N ASN A 119 9.15 -0.29 49.44
CA ASN A 119 8.54 -0.77 50.70
C ASN A 119 7.55 0.20 51.36
N GLY A 120 6.28 -0.23 51.37
CA GLY A 120 5.38 -0.35 52.53
C GLY A 120 5.22 0.81 53.51
N ALA A 121 3.98 1.31 53.63
CA ALA A 121 3.26 1.36 54.91
C ALA A 121 1.82 1.83 54.68
N GLU A 122 0.92 1.20 55.42
CA GLU A 122 -0.51 1.47 55.52
C GLU A 122 -0.79 2.89 56.00
N THR A 123 -1.77 3.55 55.39
CA THR A 123 -2.62 4.53 56.09
C THR A 123 -4.00 4.50 55.47
N SER A 124 -4.96 4.04 56.26
CA SER A 124 -6.39 4.12 56.00
C SER A 124 -6.84 5.58 56.10
N GLY A 125 -7.51 6.07 55.05
CA GLY A 125 -8.26 7.31 55.05
C GLY A 125 -9.56 7.11 54.29
N PRO A 126 -10.74 7.40 54.87
CA PRO A 126 -12.00 7.38 54.15
C PRO A 126 -12.29 8.79 53.66
N ASP A 127 -12.05 9.10 52.39
CA ASP A 127 -12.54 10.34 51.79
C ASP A 127 -13.03 10.11 50.35
N SER A 128 -14.21 10.65 50.14
CA SER A 128 -15.12 10.65 49.00
C SER A 128 -14.49 10.68 47.60
N PRO A 129 -15.03 9.91 46.63
CA PRO A 129 -14.80 10.20 45.23
C PRO A 129 -15.75 11.33 44.79
N ALA A 130 -15.27 12.56 44.83
CA ALA A 130 -15.81 13.61 43.97
C ALA A 130 -15.22 13.39 42.58
N THR A 131 -15.97 12.68 41.74
CA THR A 131 -15.63 12.42 40.35
C THR A 131 -15.73 13.73 39.58
N ASP A 132 -14.61 14.46 39.46
CA ASP A 132 -14.47 15.57 38.53
C ASP A 132 -14.48 15.04 37.09
N ASN A 133 -15.69 14.82 36.59
CA ASN A 133 -15.99 14.41 35.21
C ASN A 133 -16.31 15.64 34.35
N GLN A 134 -15.56 16.74 34.54
CA GLN A 134 -15.71 17.99 33.80
C GLN A 134 -14.52 18.17 32.84
N GLY A 135 -14.50 17.37 31.78
CA GLY A 135 -13.49 17.51 30.73
C GLY A 135 -13.71 16.65 29.49
N GLN A 136 -14.83 15.91 29.40
CA GLN A 136 -15.14 15.17 28.20
C GLN A 136 -15.66 16.16 27.15
N THR A 137 -14.82 16.44 26.15
CA THR A 137 -15.21 17.30 25.04
C THR A 137 -16.43 16.69 24.33
N PRO A 138 -17.36 17.51 23.82
CA PRO A 138 -18.54 17.04 23.10
C PRO A 138 -18.21 16.01 21.99
N ASP A 139 -17.05 16.17 21.34
CA ASP A 139 -16.58 15.29 20.26
C ASP A 139 -16.25 13.87 20.77
N ALA A 140 -15.66 13.74 21.96
CA ALA A 140 -15.35 12.44 22.54
C ALA A 140 -16.62 11.68 22.94
N ALA A 141 -17.64 12.39 23.43
CA ALA A 141 -18.94 11.80 23.76
C ALA A 141 -19.68 11.34 22.49
N ALA A 142 -19.64 12.12 21.41
CA ALA A 142 -20.23 11.76 20.13
C ALA A 142 -19.54 10.54 19.50
N ALA A 143 -18.20 10.50 19.49
CA ALA A 143 -17.44 9.35 18.99
C ALA A 143 -17.70 8.06 19.79
N ALA A 144 -17.83 8.18 21.12
CA ALA A 144 -18.19 7.05 21.98
C ALA A 144 -19.63 6.56 21.73
N ALA A 145 -20.58 7.47 21.53
CA ALA A 145 -21.95 7.11 21.17
C ALA A 145 -22.03 6.40 19.82
N GLN A 146 -21.30 6.90 18.80
CA GLN A 146 -21.21 6.26 17.49
C GLN A 146 -20.59 4.85 17.57
N SER A 147 -19.51 4.70 18.35
CA SER A 147 -18.86 3.41 18.56
C SER A 147 -19.81 2.38 19.21
N ARG A 148 -20.60 2.81 20.21
CA ARG A 148 -21.60 1.95 20.87
C ARG A 148 -22.71 1.54 19.91
N SER A 149 -23.22 2.45 19.09
CA SER A 149 -24.22 2.08 18.08
C SER A 149 -23.67 1.01 17.16
N THR A 150 -22.49 1.23 16.56
CA THR A 150 -21.88 0.26 15.63
C THR A 150 -21.65 -1.12 16.26
N GLU A 151 -21.41 -1.19 17.57
CA GLU A 151 -21.29 -2.46 18.30
C GLU A 151 -22.63 -3.20 18.41
N VAL A 152 -23.74 -2.48 18.61
CA VAL A 152 -25.10 -3.06 18.62
C VAL A 152 -25.42 -3.67 17.25
N GLU A 153 -25.21 -2.95 16.16
CA GLU A 153 -25.48 -3.48 14.82
C GLU A 153 -24.59 -4.69 14.48
N ARG A 154 -23.31 -4.67 14.90
CA ARG A 154 -22.43 -5.85 14.81
C ARG A 154 -22.97 -7.05 15.58
N GLY A 155 -23.48 -6.83 16.79
CA GLY A 155 -24.11 -7.88 17.60
C GLY A 155 -25.35 -8.48 16.92
N LEU A 156 -26.18 -7.65 16.28
CA LEU A 156 -27.36 -8.10 15.53
C LEU A 156 -26.98 -8.94 14.31
N VAL A 157 -26.02 -8.48 13.50
CA VAL A 157 -25.55 -9.24 12.33
C VAL A 157 -24.87 -10.55 12.73
N ALA A 158 -24.17 -10.57 13.86
CA ALA A 158 -23.52 -11.78 14.39
C ALA A 158 -24.52 -12.85 14.87
N ARG A 159 -25.76 -12.47 15.22
CA ARG A 159 -26.84 -13.41 15.57
C ARG A 159 -27.39 -14.13 14.34
N LEU A 160 -27.36 -13.48 13.18
CA LEU A 160 -27.83 -14.07 11.92
C LEU A 160 -26.89 -15.19 11.45
N ASP A 161 -27.47 -16.30 11.02
CA ASP A 161 -26.73 -17.35 10.31
C ASP A 161 -26.31 -16.87 8.90
N ALA A 162 -25.56 -17.71 8.18
CA ALA A 162 -25.03 -17.34 6.86
C ALA A 162 -26.16 -17.01 5.85
N ASP A 163 -27.30 -17.70 5.94
CA ASP A 163 -28.43 -17.47 5.03
C ASP A 163 -29.22 -16.21 5.42
N GLY A 164 -29.39 -15.94 6.72
CA GLY A 164 -29.98 -14.71 7.25
C GLY A 164 -29.16 -13.48 6.86
N GLN A 165 -27.84 -13.57 6.93
CA GLN A 165 -26.96 -12.49 6.46
C GLN A 165 -27.10 -12.26 4.95
N LYS A 166 -27.19 -13.32 4.14
CA LYS A 166 -27.43 -13.19 2.69
C LYS A 166 -28.80 -12.58 2.40
N ARG A 167 -29.84 -12.93 3.18
CA ARG A 167 -31.17 -12.32 3.06
C ARG A 167 -31.11 -10.84 3.39
N LEU A 168 -30.54 -10.46 4.54
CA LEU A 168 -30.38 -9.06 4.92
C LEU A 168 -29.63 -8.26 3.84
N THR A 169 -28.57 -8.84 3.27
CA THR A 169 -27.84 -8.23 2.14
C THR A 169 -28.73 -8.01 0.92
N LYS A 170 -29.56 -9.00 0.52
CA LYS A 170 -30.50 -8.83 -0.60
C LYS A 170 -31.52 -7.73 -0.32
N TRP A 171 -32.04 -7.65 0.91
CA TRP A 171 -32.98 -6.61 1.33
C TRP A 171 -32.33 -5.22 1.24
N LEU A 172 -31.15 -5.04 1.82
CA LEU A 172 -30.43 -3.76 1.79
C LEU A 172 -30.03 -3.35 0.37
N ALA A 173 -29.63 -4.30 -0.48
CA ALA A 173 -29.31 -4.05 -1.88
C ALA A 173 -30.55 -3.67 -2.71
N HIS A 174 -31.70 -4.28 -2.42
CA HIS A 174 -32.97 -3.88 -3.03
C HIS A 174 -33.38 -2.47 -2.61
N TRP A 175 -33.33 -2.17 -1.30
CA TRP A 175 -33.64 -0.86 -0.75
C TRP A 175 -32.81 0.25 -1.41
N ARG A 176 -31.48 0.08 -1.48
CA ARG A 176 -30.57 1.06 -2.12
C ARG A 176 -30.94 1.36 -3.57
N ARG A 177 -31.28 0.33 -4.35
CA ARG A 177 -31.66 0.48 -5.76
C ARG A 177 -32.96 1.26 -5.92
N VAL A 178 -33.95 0.97 -5.07
CA VAL A 178 -35.23 1.69 -5.07
C VAL A 178 -35.01 3.16 -4.69
N THR A 179 -34.22 3.44 -3.64
CA THR A 179 -33.95 4.82 -3.20
C THR A 179 -33.14 5.63 -4.21
N ALA A 180 -32.17 4.99 -4.90
CA ALA A 180 -31.39 5.64 -5.94
C ALA A 180 -32.29 6.03 -7.13
N ALA A 181 -33.18 5.14 -7.56
CA ALA A 181 -34.12 5.43 -8.66
C ALA A 181 -35.03 6.63 -8.34
N THR A 182 -35.58 6.71 -7.12
CA THR A 182 -36.46 7.82 -6.71
C THR A 182 -35.74 9.18 -6.66
N THR A 183 -34.45 9.18 -6.32
CA THR A 183 -33.64 10.40 -6.25
C THR A 183 -33.39 10.99 -7.64
N THR A 184 -33.14 10.15 -8.65
CA THR A 184 -32.88 10.57 -10.03
C THR A 184 -34.10 11.19 -10.71
N ASP A 185 -35.30 10.64 -10.47
CA ASP A 185 -36.54 11.14 -11.09
C ASP A 185 -36.93 12.53 -10.55
N SER A 186 -36.64 12.79 -9.27
CA SER A 186 -36.93 14.08 -8.63
C SER A 186 -36.02 15.19 -9.14
N ALA A 187 -34.73 14.89 -9.37
CA ALA A 187 -33.77 15.87 -9.88
C ALA A 187 -34.06 16.33 -11.33
N THR A 188 -34.77 15.51 -12.11
CA THR A 188 -35.06 15.81 -13.53
C THR A 188 -36.30 16.69 -13.71
N SER A 189 -37.22 16.73 -12.74
CA SER A 189 -38.51 17.44 -12.88
C SER A 189 -38.48 18.92 -12.46
N GLU A 190 -37.43 19.40 -11.78
CA GLU A 190 -37.37 20.78 -11.27
C GLU A 190 -36.54 21.76 -12.12
N GLN A 191 -35.98 21.30 -13.25
CA GLN A 191 -35.17 22.14 -14.13
C GLN A 191 -35.90 22.47 -15.44
N GLU A 192 -37.15 22.94 -15.34
CA GLU A 192 -37.74 23.75 -16.39
C GLU A 192 -36.98 25.10 -16.39
N PRO A 193 -36.27 25.47 -17.47
CA PRO A 193 -35.49 26.70 -17.49
C PRO A 193 -36.42 27.88 -17.23
N PRO A 194 -36.06 28.81 -16.31
CA PRO A 194 -36.90 29.96 -16.03
C PRO A 194 -37.19 30.69 -17.34
N PRO A 195 -38.46 31.00 -17.65
CA PRO A 195 -38.81 31.64 -18.90
C PRO A 195 -38.04 32.96 -19.01
N LEU A 196 -37.17 33.04 -20.01
CA LEU A 196 -36.56 34.29 -20.44
C LEU A 196 -37.70 35.18 -20.96
N HIS A 197 -37.99 36.22 -20.18
CA HIS A 197 -38.93 37.33 -20.39
C HIS A 197 -40.33 37.18 -19.76
N PRO A 198 -40.68 38.01 -18.77
CA PRO A 198 -42.08 38.30 -18.50
C PRO A 198 -42.63 39.22 -19.61
N PRO A 199 -43.81 38.94 -20.19
CA PRO A 199 -44.51 39.92 -21.01
C PRO A 199 -44.95 41.10 -20.12
N PRO A 200 -44.81 42.36 -20.60
CA PRO A 200 -45.24 43.51 -19.84
C PRO A 200 -46.77 43.63 -19.92
N GLY A 201 -47.42 43.54 -18.76
CA GLY A 201 -48.80 43.97 -18.58
C GLY A 201 -49.81 42.83 -18.49
N MET A 202 -50.03 42.33 -17.28
CA MET A 202 -51.38 41.99 -16.81
C MET A 202 -51.36 41.86 -15.29
N VAL A 203 -51.76 42.95 -14.65
CA VAL A 203 -52.22 42.96 -13.26
C VAL A 203 -53.72 42.67 -13.33
N GLU A 204 -54.12 41.41 -13.14
CA GLU A 204 -55.54 41.09 -12.93
C GLU A 204 -55.66 40.15 -11.74
N ARG A 205 -56.44 40.64 -10.76
CA ARG A 205 -56.83 39.97 -9.52
C ARG A 205 -57.42 38.59 -9.81
N GLN A 206 -56.90 37.56 -9.14
CA GLN A 206 -57.74 36.44 -8.72
C GLN A 206 -57.38 36.05 -7.28
N ARG A 207 -58.23 36.53 -6.38
CA ARG A 207 -58.37 36.15 -4.99
C ARG A 207 -59.54 35.18 -4.98
N GLY A 208 -59.29 33.89 -4.80
CA GLY A 208 -60.34 32.88 -4.85
C GLY A 208 -59.88 31.51 -4.37
N GLU A 209 -60.41 31.14 -3.21
CA GLU A 209 -60.79 29.77 -2.82
C GLU A 209 -59.67 28.76 -2.56
N GLY A 210 -59.29 28.70 -1.28
CA GLY A 210 -58.62 27.54 -0.70
C GLY A 210 -59.55 26.34 -0.68
N VAL A 211 -59.18 25.30 -1.44
CA VAL A 211 -59.68 23.94 -1.27
C VAL A 211 -58.70 23.21 -0.37
N SER A 212 -59.05 23.15 0.91
CA SER A 212 -58.45 22.26 1.90
C SER A 212 -58.88 20.83 1.57
N ALA A 213 -58.15 20.16 0.67
CA ALA A 213 -58.28 18.73 0.47
C ALA A 213 -57.62 18.02 1.67
N GLY A 214 -58.45 17.31 2.44
CA GLY A 214 -58.10 16.67 3.69
C GLY A 214 -56.88 15.74 3.58
N ALA A 215 -55.87 16.05 4.40
CA ALA A 215 -54.75 15.18 4.73
C ALA A 215 -54.90 14.62 6.18
N ASP A 216 -56.11 14.64 6.74
CA ASP A 216 -56.39 14.36 8.16
C ASP A 216 -56.73 12.87 8.47
N ASP A 217 -56.64 11.95 7.51
CA ASP A 217 -57.05 10.54 7.71
C ASP A 217 -55.99 9.50 7.31
N LEU A 218 -54.70 9.86 7.34
CA LEU A 218 -53.66 8.83 7.47
C LEU A 218 -53.52 8.51 8.96
N PRO A 219 -53.69 7.24 9.38
CA PRO A 219 -53.51 6.86 10.77
C PRO A 219 -52.12 7.34 11.20
N GLU A 220 -52.07 8.09 12.30
CA GLU A 220 -50.85 8.43 13.02
C GLU A 220 -50.23 7.11 13.51
N LEU A 221 -49.54 6.43 12.59
CA LEU A 221 -48.74 5.25 12.86
C LEU A 221 -47.61 5.77 13.75
N ALA A 222 -47.81 5.65 15.06
CA ALA A 222 -46.77 5.88 16.05
C ALA A 222 -45.54 5.11 15.58
N PHE A 223 -44.54 5.83 15.06
CA PHE A 223 -43.33 5.20 14.56
C PHE A 223 -42.75 4.42 15.72
N PRO A 224 -42.63 3.09 15.61
CA PRO A 224 -42.08 2.30 16.69
C PRO A 224 -40.71 2.86 17.04
N ASP A 225 -40.36 2.82 18.34
CA ASP A 225 -38.99 3.01 18.80
C ASP A 225 -38.05 2.33 17.79
N GLY A 226 -37.07 3.06 17.25
CA GLY A 226 -36.15 2.53 16.22
C GLY A 226 -35.49 1.22 16.66
N ALA A 227 -35.47 0.95 17.97
CA ALA A 227 -35.13 -0.33 18.56
C ALA A 227 -36.06 -1.51 18.21
N ALA A 228 -37.36 -1.30 18.22
CA ALA A 228 -38.32 -2.33 17.84
C ALA A 228 -38.27 -2.58 16.33
N ALA A 229 -38.12 -1.53 15.51
CA ALA A 229 -38.01 -1.66 14.06
C ALA A 229 -36.78 -2.49 13.64
N ARG A 230 -35.60 -2.22 14.24
CA ARG A 230 -34.39 -3.01 13.95
C ARG A 230 -34.52 -4.47 14.38
N GLU A 231 -35.10 -4.77 15.55
CA GLU A 231 -35.27 -6.16 15.99
C GLU A 231 -36.30 -6.89 15.12
N ALA A 232 -37.36 -6.22 14.69
CA ALA A 232 -38.33 -6.77 13.75
C ALA A 232 -37.67 -7.12 12.40
N LEU A 233 -36.80 -6.26 11.89
CA LEU A 233 -36.03 -6.54 10.66
C LEU A 233 -35.14 -7.78 10.81
N ILE A 234 -34.43 -7.91 11.93
CA ILE A 234 -33.56 -9.06 12.20
C ILE A 234 -34.40 -10.34 12.36
N ALA A 235 -35.51 -10.28 13.10
CA ALA A 235 -36.42 -11.41 13.26
C ALA A 235 -37.05 -11.86 11.92
N ALA A 236 -37.40 -10.92 11.04
CA ALA A 236 -37.87 -11.22 9.68
C ALA A 236 -36.78 -11.90 8.84
N CYS A 237 -35.53 -11.46 8.98
CA CYS A 237 -34.40 -12.12 8.33
C CYS A 237 -34.18 -13.53 8.88
N GLU A 238 -34.39 -13.79 10.18
CA GLU A 238 -34.29 -15.13 10.78
C GLU A 238 -35.44 -16.05 10.33
N SER A 239 -36.67 -15.54 10.28
CA SER A 239 -37.89 -16.33 9.99
C SER A 239 -38.09 -16.68 8.52
N GLN A 240 -37.31 -16.09 7.60
CA GLN A 240 -37.45 -16.22 6.13
C GLN A 240 -38.75 -15.64 5.56
N VAL A 241 -39.49 -14.87 6.35
CA VAL A 241 -40.75 -14.23 5.94
C VAL A 241 -40.70 -12.76 6.35
N PRO A 242 -41.02 -11.82 5.45
CA PRO A 242 -41.51 -12.00 4.07
C PRO A 242 -40.39 -12.14 3.01
N ALA A 243 -40.78 -12.32 1.73
CA ALA A 243 -39.84 -12.27 0.61
C ALA A 243 -39.19 -10.88 0.47
N PHE A 244 -37.94 -10.82 0.01
CA PHE A 244 -37.14 -9.57 0.03
C PHE A 244 -37.67 -8.45 -0.88
N ASP A 245 -38.45 -8.82 -1.89
CA ASP A 245 -39.11 -7.96 -2.88
C ASP A 245 -40.57 -7.68 -2.53
N SER A 246 -41.04 -8.15 -1.38
CA SER A 246 -42.41 -7.93 -0.93
C SER A 246 -42.64 -6.49 -0.43
N PRO A 247 -43.88 -5.97 -0.49
CA PRO A 247 -44.22 -4.68 0.09
C PRO A 247 -44.04 -4.65 1.61
N GLU A 248 -44.15 -5.80 2.29
CA GLU A 248 -43.91 -5.92 3.73
C GLU A 248 -42.41 -5.77 4.08
N ALA A 249 -41.51 -6.36 3.29
CA ALA A 249 -40.07 -6.14 3.42
C ALA A 249 -39.70 -4.67 3.20
N ALA A 250 -40.31 -4.03 2.20
CA ALA A 250 -40.13 -2.61 1.94
C ALA A 250 -40.62 -1.74 3.11
N ALA A 251 -41.77 -2.06 3.70
CA ALA A 251 -42.31 -1.37 4.87
C ALA A 251 -41.42 -1.53 6.11
N LEU A 252 -40.88 -2.73 6.35
CA LEU A 252 -39.93 -3.00 7.44
C LEU A 252 -38.65 -2.17 7.29
N LEU A 253 -38.09 -2.10 6.08
CA LEU A 253 -36.90 -1.29 5.82
C LEU A 253 -37.19 0.21 5.95
N ALA A 254 -38.33 0.68 5.45
CA ALA A 254 -38.74 2.08 5.56
C ALA A 254 -38.99 2.52 7.01
N ALA A 255 -39.35 1.58 7.90
CA ALA A 255 -39.52 1.85 9.33
C ALA A 255 -38.18 1.98 10.08
N VAL A 256 -37.05 1.54 9.48
CA VAL A 256 -35.72 1.66 10.09
C VAL A 256 -35.04 2.92 9.56
N ASP A 257 -34.47 3.69 10.49
CA ASP A 257 -33.72 4.90 10.15
C ASP A 257 -32.55 4.61 9.16
N PRO A 258 -32.35 5.43 8.11
CA PRO A 258 -31.33 5.19 7.09
C PRO A 258 -29.90 5.07 7.63
N LEU A 259 -29.55 5.82 8.68
CA LEU A 259 -28.23 5.72 9.31
C LEU A 259 -28.06 4.35 9.99
N THR A 260 -29.12 3.81 10.57
CA THR A 260 -29.12 2.44 11.12
C THR A 260 -28.97 1.39 10.03
N LEU A 261 -29.64 1.54 8.88
CA LEU A 261 -29.48 0.65 7.73
C LEU A 261 -28.03 0.68 7.19
N ALA A 262 -27.40 1.85 7.13
CA ALA A 262 -26.00 1.99 6.74
C ALA A 262 -25.06 1.24 7.72
N ARG A 263 -25.28 1.37 9.03
CA ARG A 263 -24.49 0.65 10.04
C ARG A 263 -24.68 -0.86 10.00
N LEU A 264 -25.89 -1.35 9.72
CA LEU A 264 -26.14 -2.77 9.48
C LEU A 264 -25.37 -3.27 8.24
N GLN A 265 -25.31 -2.47 7.19
CA GLN A 265 -24.50 -2.79 6.01
C GLN A 265 -23.00 -2.83 6.35
N ASP A 266 -22.49 -1.87 7.12
CA ASP A 266 -21.08 -1.86 7.55
C ASP A 266 -20.74 -3.09 8.41
N ALA A 267 -21.66 -3.50 9.29
CA ALA A 267 -21.52 -4.70 10.10
C ALA A 267 -21.51 -5.99 9.24
N LEU A 268 -22.33 -6.06 8.19
CA LEU A 268 -22.29 -7.15 7.21
C LEU A 268 -20.98 -7.16 6.42
N ASP A 269 -20.53 -6.00 5.94
CA ASP A 269 -19.30 -5.86 5.17
C ASP A 269 -18.09 -6.31 6.00
N ALA A 270 -18.02 -5.90 7.27
CA ALA A 270 -17.00 -6.36 8.22
C ALA A 270 -17.07 -7.88 8.46
N THR A 271 -18.28 -8.43 8.57
CA THR A 271 -18.47 -9.89 8.74
C THR A 271 -17.98 -10.65 7.51
N TYR A 272 -18.32 -10.21 6.30
CA TYR A 272 -17.86 -10.82 5.06
C TYR A 272 -16.33 -10.74 4.93
N GLN A 273 -15.76 -9.59 5.23
CA GLN A 273 -14.32 -9.38 5.18
C GLN A 273 -13.57 -10.29 6.17
N SER A 274 -14.10 -10.50 7.37
CA SER A 274 -13.50 -11.40 8.38
C SER A 274 -13.43 -12.87 7.96
N ARG A 275 -14.23 -13.29 6.98
CA ARG A 275 -14.28 -14.67 6.45
C ARG A 275 -13.30 -14.90 5.30
N VAL A 276 -12.66 -13.84 4.81
CA VAL A 276 -11.71 -13.94 3.70
C VAL A 276 -10.45 -14.67 4.16
N ALA A 277 -10.12 -15.76 3.47
CA ALA A 277 -8.93 -16.54 3.74
C ALA A 277 -7.73 -15.99 2.94
N ASP A 278 -6.83 -15.29 3.63
CA ASP A 278 -5.58 -14.78 3.07
C ASP A 278 -4.58 -15.89 2.70
N GLY A 279 -3.73 -15.64 1.70
CA GLY A 279 -2.68 -16.57 1.25
C GLY A 279 -3.20 -17.87 0.63
N ALA A 280 -4.50 -17.96 0.34
CA ALA A 280 -5.15 -19.17 -0.15
C ALA A 280 -5.67 -19.01 -1.58
N ILE A 281 -5.95 -20.14 -2.22
CA ILE A 281 -6.82 -20.19 -3.41
C ILE A 281 -8.21 -19.63 -3.06
N TRP A 282 -9.03 -19.32 -4.08
CA TRP A 282 -10.41 -18.90 -3.87
C TRP A 282 -11.22 -19.94 -3.10
N ARG A 283 -11.89 -19.51 -2.03
CA ARG A 283 -12.83 -20.30 -1.25
C ARG A 283 -14.24 -19.73 -1.38
N SER A 284 -15.25 -20.55 -1.09
CA SER A 284 -16.64 -20.09 -1.03
C SER A 284 -16.84 -19.01 0.03
N SER A 285 -16.08 -19.02 1.12
CA SER A 285 -16.13 -18.01 2.18
C SER A 285 -15.65 -16.63 1.74
N ASP A 286 -14.85 -16.54 0.68
CA ASP A 286 -14.36 -15.25 0.15
C ASP A 286 -15.41 -14.55 -0.74
N ALA A 287 -16.41 -15.30 -1.21
CA ALA A 287 -17.30 -14.86 -2.28
C ALA A 287 -18.15 -13.64 -1.88
N ASP A 288 -18.64 -13.59 -0.64
CA ASP A 288 -19.51 -12.51 -0.20
C ASP A 288 -18.77 -11.17 -0.18
N ALA A 289 -17.55 -11.12 0.40
CA ALA A 289 -16.73 -9.91 0.40
C ALA A 289 -16.28 -9.51 -1.02
N PHE A 290 -15.93 -10.51 -1.84
CA PHE A 290 -15.54 -10.30 -3.22
C PHE A 290 -16.65 -9.63 -4.05
N TYR A 291 -17.85 -10.20 -4.05
CA TYR A 291 -18.97 -9.66 -4.82
C TYR A 291 -19.50 -8.35 -4.24
N ARG A 292 -19.45 -8.18 -2.91
CA ARG A 292 -19.75 -6.90 -2.27
C ARG A 292 -18.83 -5.79 -2.77
N TYR A 293 -17.53 -6.04 -2.87
CA TYR A 293 -16.60 -5.04 -3.39
C TYR A 293 -16.80 -4.78 -4.89
N LEU A 294 -17.23 -5.77 -5.67
CA LEU A 294 -17.63 -5.55 -7.07
C LEU A 294 -18.92 -4.70 -7.18
N GLU A 295 -19.92 -4.94 -6.33
CA GLU A 295 -21.14 -4.12 -6.26
C GLU A 295 -20.79 -2.65 -5.97
N LEU A 296 -19.98 -2.41 -4.93
CA LEU A 296 -19.50 -1.06 -4.61
C LEU A 296 -18.71 -0.44 -5.76
N ALA A 297 -17.98 -1.24 -6.52
CA ALA A 297 -17.24 -0.78 -7.68
C ALA A 297 -18.12 -0.43 -8.88
N THR A 298 -19.34 -0.97 -8.97
CA THR A 298 -20.29 -0.69 -10.06
C THR A 298 -20.93 0.69 -9.93
N ASP A 299 -21.00 1.23 -8.70
CA ASP A 299 -21.62 2.52 -8.39
C ASP A 299 -21.07 3.64 -9.29
N ASP A 300 -21.95 4.46 -9.85
CA ASP A 300 -21.58 5.58 -10.71
C ASP A 300 -20.79 6.64 -9.92
N ASP A 301 -21.07 6.78 -8.62
CA ASP A 301 -20.37 7.68 -7.72
C ASP A 301 -19.10 7.04 -7.11
N PHE A 302 -18.66 5.88 -7.61
CA PHE A 302 -17.49 5.16 -7.10
C PHE A 302 -16.28 6.07 -6.92
N ALA A 303 -15.97 6.95 -7.88
CA ALA A 303 -14.81 7.81 -7.80
C ALA A 303 -14.89 8.81 -6.62
N ALA A 304 -16.06 9.41 -6.41
CA ALA A 304 -16.30 10.34 -5.30
C ALA A 304 -16.31 9.58 -3.97
N ALA A 305 -17.03 8.47 -3.88
CA ALA A 305 -17.09 7.62 -2.70
C ALA A 305 -15.70 7.08 -2.31
N PHE A 306 -14.90 6.66 -3.30
CA PHE A 306 -13.53 6.21 -3.08
C PHE A 306 -12.67 7.34 -2.52
N LEU A 307 -12.68 8.52 -3.15
CA LEU A 307 -11.87 9.66 -2.70
C LEU A 307 -12.24 10.16 -1.30
N ASN A 308 -13.53 10.05 -0.93
CA ASN A 308 -14.06 10.45 0.37
C ASN A 308 -14.08 9.31 1.40
N ALA A 309 -13.50 8.16 1.08
CA ALA A 309 -13.45 7.03 2.01
C ALA A 309 -12.69 7.41 3.29
N GLU A 310 -13.14 6.89 4.42
CA GLU A 310 -12.45 7.01 5.70
C GLU A 310 -11.94 5.63 6.15
N PRO A 311 -10.62 5.43 6.32
CA PRO A 311 -9.54 6.39 6.06
C PRO A 311 -9.33 6.68 4.57
N PRO A 312 -8.69 7.81 4.23
CA PRO A 312 -8.49 8.22 2.84
C PRO A 312 -7.68 7.18 2.04
N PRO A 313 -7.96 7.01 0.73
CA PRO A 313 -7.29 5.99 -0.07
C PRO A 313 -5.78 6.09 -0.09
N ARG A 314 -5.12 4.98 0.21
CA ARG A 314 -3.65 4.92 0.25
C ARG A 314 -3.08 4.57 -1.12
N ARG A 315 -2.08 5.34 -1.56
CA ARG A 315 -1.23 4.92 -2.69
C ARG A 315 -0.28 3.83 -2.19
N VAL A 316 -0.33 2.65 -2.79
CA VAL A 316 0.45 1.49 -2.33
C VAL A 316 1.28 0.88 -3.45
N GLY A 317 2.36 0.17 -3.08
CA GLY A 317 3.05 -0.77 -3.95
C GLY A 317 2.65 -2.22 -3.62
N VAL A 318 3.21 -3.18 -4.32
CA VAL A 318 2.98 -4.61 -4.08
C VAL A 318 3.59 -5.07 -2.76
N LEU A 319 4.77 -4.55 -2.41
CA LEU A 319 5.49 -5.03 -1.23
C LEU A 319 4.69 -4.83 0.09
N PRO A 320 4.09 -3.66 0.39
CA PRO A 320 3.23 -3.49 1.56
C PRO A 320 2.04 -4.46 1.57
N LEU A 321 1.34 -4.63 0.44
CA LEU A 321 0.19 -5.54 0.34
C LEU A 321 0.58 -7.01 0.58
N MET A 322 1.82 -7.36 0.28
CA MET A 322 2.35 -8.70 0.49
C MET A 322 2.85 -8.94 1.92
N GLN A 323 3.45 -7.92 2.55
CA GLN A 323 4.07 -8.02 3.87
C GLN A 323 3.12 -7.71 5.03
N GLN A 324 2.10 -6.88 4.80
CA GLN A 324 1.16 -6.39 5.81
C GLN A 324 -0.30 -6.58 5.37
N PRO A 325 -0.71 -7.79 4.91
CA PRO A 325 -2.05 -7.99 4.36
C PRO A 325 -3.15 -7.61 5.35
N ASP A 326 -2.95 -7.88 6.64
CA ASP A 326 -3.93 -7.59 7.70
C ASP A 326 -4.18 -6.08 7.88
N GLU A 327 -3.16 -5.23 7.68
CA GLU A 327 -3.30 -3.77 7.78
C GLU A 327 -4.10 -3.21 6.59
N TYR A 328 -3.96 -3.83 5.41
CA TYR A 328 -4.61 -3.35 4.18
C TYR A 328 -5.95 -4.03 3.90
N LEU A 329 -6.31 -5.08 4.63
CA LEU A 329 -7.56 -5.81 4.40
C LEU A 329 -8.75 -4.84 4.42
N GLY A 330 -9.51 -4.81 3.32
CA GLY A 330 -10.66 -3.94 3.09
C GLY A 330 -10.38 -2.44 2.97
N GLN A 331 -9.11 -2.03 3.07
CA GLN A 331 -8.71 -0.62 2.94
C GLN A 331 -8.81 -0.16 1.48
N ALA A 332 -9.22 1.09 1.31
CA ALA A 332 -9.20 1.77 0.01
C ALA A 332 -7.75 2.01 -0.42
N VAL A 333 -7.35 1.42 -1.54
CA VAL A 333 -6.00 1.47 -2.08
C VAL A 333 -6.00 1.78 -3.58
N TRP A 334 -4.93 2.40 -4.05
CA TRP A 334 -4.72 2.61 -5.47
C TRP A 334 -3.25 2.53 -5.87
N LEU A 335 -2.98 2.12 -7.12
CA LEU A 335 -1.63 2.01 -7.67
C LEU A 335 -1.63 2.13 -9.20
N TYR A 336 -0.44 2.30 -9.79
CA TYR A 336 -0.23 2.27 -11.24
C TYR A 336 0.40 0.96 -11.67
N GLY A 337 0.03 0.48 -12.86
CA GLY A 337 0.68 -0.66 -13.49
C GLY A 337 0.35 -0.78 -14.96
N ASN A 338 1.05 -1.69 -15.64
CA ASN A 338 0.86 -2.02 -17.03
C ASN A 338 0.06 -3.34 -17.14
N VAL A 339 -1.00 -3.35 -17.92
CA VAL A 339 -1.83 -4.54 -18.11
C VAL A 339 -1.03 -5.61 -18.85
N ALA A 340 -0.89 -6.78 -18.24
CA ALA A 340 -0.25 -7.94 -18.85
C ALA A 340 -1.25 -8.86 -19.56
N ARG A 341 -2.46 -8.95 -18.99
CA ARG A 341 -3.54 -9.86 -19.39
C ARG A 341 -4.88 -9.34 -18.88
N ALA A 342 -5.95 -9.47 -19.65
CA ALA A 342 -7.31 -9.18 -19.22
C ALA A 342 -8.25 -10.33 -19.62
N VAL A 343 -9.07 -10.82 -18.68
CA VAL A 343 -9.95 -11.97 -18.90
C VAL A 343 -11.37 -11.58 -18.51
N PRO A 344 -12.36 -11.62 -19.42
CA PRO A 344 -13.76 -11.52 -19.04
C PRO A 344 -14.18 -12.82 -18.35
N VAL A 345 -14.85 -12.71 -17.19
CA VAL A 345 -15.26 -13.84 -16.36
C VAL A 345 -16.76 -13.76 -16.11
N PRO A 346 -17.54 -14.79 -16.49
CA PRO A 346 -18.93 -14.88 -16.07
C PRO A 346 -18.98 -15.10 -14.55
N ALA A 347 -19.75 -14.29 -13.85
CA ALA A 347 -19.91 -14.43 -12.41
C ALA A 347 -20.74 -15.67 -12.08
N LYS A 348 -20.48 -16.24 -10.90
CA LYS A 348 -21.39 -17.24 -10.32
C LYS A 348 -22.59 -16.50 -9.72
N GLU A 349 -23.70 -17.21 -9.56
CA GLU A 349 -24.86 -16.68 -8.86
C GLU A 349 -24.47 -16.11 -7.48
N ASN A 350 -24.93 -14.89 -7.20
CA ASN A 350 -24.57 -14.14 -5.99
C ASN A 350 -25.71 -13.20 -5.59
N SER A 351 -25.71 -12.77 -4.32
CA SER A 351 -26.75 -11.89 -3.76
C SER A 351 -26.65 -10.43 -4.22
N PHE A 352 -25.60 -10.06 -4.95
CA PHE A 352 -25.27 -8.69 -5.32
C PHE A 352 -25.61 -8.35 -6.77
N GLY A 353 -26.17 -9.31 -7.54
CA GLY A 353 -26.57 -9.09 -8.93
C GLY A 353 -25.41 -8.91 -9.90
N ILE A 354 -24.18 -9.31 -9.53
CA ILE A 354 -23.03 -9.24 -10.43
C ILE A 354 -23.12 -10.39 -11.43
N GLU A 355 -23.27 -10.09 -12.72
CA GLU A 355 -23.41 -11.11 -13.77
C GLU A 355 -22.09 -11.46 -14.45
N SER A 356 -21.19 -10.48 -14.55
CA SER A 356 -19.86 -10.65 -15.13
C SER A 356 -18.89 -9.64 -14.53
N TYR A 357 -17.60 -9.92 -14.66
CA TYR A 357 -16.52 -9.02 -14.27
C TYR A 357 -15.26 -9.35 -15.08
N TRP A 358 -14.22 -8.54 -14.89
CA TRP A 358 -12.91 -8.72 -15.51
C TRP A 358 -11.88 -9.13 -14.47
N GLU A 359 -11.06 -10.13 -14.79
CA GLU A 359 -9.81 -10.42 -14.09
C GLU A 359 -8.65 -9.81 -14.89
N VAL A 360 -8.05 -8.75 -14.36
CA VAL A 360 -6.95 -8.01 -14.99
C VAL A 360 -5.67 -8.26 -14.22
N TRP A 361 -4.64 -8.73 -14.92
CA TRP A 361 -3.31 -8.92 -14.35
C TRP A 361 -2.43 -7.74 -14.72
N LEU A 362 -1.81 -7.12 -13.72
CA LEU A 362 -0.97 -5.95 -13.88
C LEU A 362 0.46 -6.25 -13.47
N ARG A 363 1.41 -5.65 -14.18
CA ARG A 363 2.78 -5.43 -13.72
C ARG A 363 2.85 -4.06 -13.06
N PRO A 364 3.06 -3.98 -11.73
CA PRO A 364 3.08 -2.72 -11.02
C PRO A 364 4.26 -1.84 -11.46
N ASP A 365 4.10 -0.51 -11.37
CA ASP A 365 5.17 0.45 -11.67
C ASP A 365 6.19 0.62 -10.53
N ASP A 366 6.13 -0.21 -9.49
CA ASP A 366 6.98 -0.12 -8.29
C ASP A 366 8.33 -0.85 -8.43
N GLY A 367 8.63 -1.34 -9.63
CA GLY A 367 9.85 -2.10 -9.94
C GLY A 367 9.84 -3.55 -9.46
N THR A 368 8.73 -4.02 -8.89
CA THR A 368 8.57 -5.43 -8.56
C THR A 368 8.10 -6.24 -9.77
N GLU A 369 8.65 -7.43 -9.94
CA GLU A 369 8.20 -8.39 -10.97
C GLU A 369 6.95 -9.17 -10.54
N ARG A 370 6.37 -8.83 -9.38
CA ARG A 370 5.21 -9.53 -8.83
C ARG A 370 3.94 -8.91 -9.40
N ALA A 371 3.12 -9.73 -10.04
CA ALA A 371 1.85 -9.28 -10.59
C ALA A 371 0.88 -8.83 -9.48
N VAL A 372 0.00 -7.89 -9.81
CA VAL A 372 -1.21 -7.54 -9.06
C VAL A 372 -2.42 -8.02 -9.85
N ILE A 373 -3.44 -8.52 -9.16
CA ILE A 373 -4.71 -8.88 -9.80
C ILE A 373 -5.76 -7.84 -9.42
N LEU A 374 -6.35 -7.20 -10.42
CA LEU A 374 -7.56 -6.40 -10.28
C LEU A 374 -8.77 -7.24 -10.72
N TYR A 375 -9.81 -7.23 -9.90
CA TYR A 375 -11.15 -7.58 -10.33
C TYR A 375 -12.01 -6.34 -10.47
N ALA A 376 -12.61 -6.15 -11.63
CA ALA A 376 -13.41 -4.97 -11.93
C ALA A 376 -14.72 -5.32 -12.64
N PRO A 377 -15.83 -4.61 -12.37
CA PRO A 377 -17.10 -4.85 -13.06
C PRO A 377 -16.98 -4.55 -14.56
N ASP A 378 -16.24 -3.51 -14.91
CA ASP A 378 -15.97 -3.06 -16.26
C ASP A 378 -14.49 -2.69 -16.42
N VAL A 379 -14.03 -2.58 -17.67
CA VAL A 379 -12.70 -2.08 -18.01
C VAL A 379 -12.79 -1.22 -19.28
N PRO A 380 -11.89 -0.22 -19.46
CA PRO A 380 -11.82 0.56 -20.68
C PRO A 380 -11.53 -0.29 -21.93
N PRO A 381 -11.91 0.18 -23.13
CA PRO A 381 -11.69 -0.55 -24.38
C PRO A 381 -10.24 -1.00 -24.59
N GLU A 382 -9.28 -0.14 -24.25
CA GLU A 382 -7.85 -0.44 -24.33
C GLU A 382 -7.40 -1.64 -23.47
N VAL A 383 -8.04 -1.84 -22.31
CA VAL A 383 -7.77 -2.98 -21.42
C VAL A 383 -8.49 -4.23 -21.95
N SER A 384 -9.74 -4.09 -22.39
CA SER A 384 -10.52 -5.22 -22.95
C SER A 384 -9.91 -5.79 -24.24
N ALA A 385 -9.13 -4.99 -24.98
CA ALA A 385 -8.43 -5.41 -26.18
C ALA A 385 -7.21 -6.31 -25.89
N VAL A 386 -6.73 -6.37 -24.63
CA VAL A 386 -5.64 -7.26 -24.24
C VAL A 386 -6.17 -8.69 -24.14
N ALA A 387 -5.60 -9.60 -24.91
CA ALA A 387 -6.10 -10.96 -25.02
C ALA A 387 -6.04 -11.75 -23.68
N PRO A 388 -7.00 -12.67 -23.42
CA PRO A 388 -7.02 -13.52 -22.23
C PRO A 388 -5.85 -14.47 -22.08
N ASP A 389 -5.04 -14.70 -23.10
CA ASP A 389 -3.83 -15.52 -23.11
C ASP A 389 -2.54 -14.69 -23.24
N ALA A 390 -2.67 -13.36 -23.29
CA ALA A 390 -1.54 -12.45 -23.42
C ALA A 390 -0.64 -12.48 -22.17
N THR A 391 0.65 -12.23 -22.40
CA THR A 391 1.68 -12.06 -21.35
C THR A 391 2.52 -10.82 -21.63
N LEU A 392 1.85 -9.69 -21.83
CA LEU A 392 2.52 -8.46 -22.26
C LEU A 392 3.53 -8.00 -21.21
N THR A 393 4.70 -7.58 -21.69
CA THR A 393 5.70 -6.91 -20.85
C THR A 393 5.46 -5.40 -20.77
N ARG A 394 4.80 -4.85 -21.78
CA ARG A 394 4.39 -3.44 -21.85
C ARG A 394 3.00 -3.35 -22.49
N GLY A 395 1.95 -3.55 -21.70
CA GLY A 395 0.59 -3.26 -22.13
C GLY A 395 0.14 -1.85 -21.73
N PRO A 396 -1.15 -1.54 -21.91
CA PRO A 396 -1.74 -0.27 -21.48
C PRO A 396 -1.40 0.05 -20.02
N ARG A 397 -0.95 1.29 -19.78
CA ARG A 397 -0.65 1.76 -18.43
C ARG A 397 -1.91 2.35 -17.82
N ILE A 398 -2.34 1.79 -16.70
CA ILE A 398 -3.56 2.19 -16.02
C ILE A 398 -3.29 2.51 -14.55
N ALA A 399 -4.15 3.33 -13.95
CA ALA A 399 -4.29 3.37 -12.50
C ALA A 399 -5.44 2.46 -12.11
N ILE A 400 -5.31 1.77 -10.99
CA ILE A 400 -6.37 0.96 -10.41
C ILE A 400 -6.70 1.50 -9.04
N ALA A 401 -7.98 1.51 -8.69
CA ALA A 401 -8.50 1.97 -7.40
C ALA A 401 -9.53 0.97 -6.91
N GLY A 402 -9.50 0.62 -5.62
CA GLY A 402 -10.42 -0.34 -5.06
C GLY A 402 -10.08 -0.70 -3.62
N LYS A 403 -10.69 -1.77 -3.11
CA LYS A 403 -10.36 -2.33 -1.80
C LYS A 403 -9.40 -3.51 -1.95
N PHE A 404 -8.36 -3.56 -1.11
CA PHE A 404 -7.52 -4.74 -1.04
C PHE A 404 -8.30 -5.88 -0.35
N LEU A 405 -8.36 -7.04 -1.02
CA LEU A 405 -9.16 -8.17 -0.53
C LEU A 405 -8.30 -9.24 0.13
N LYS A 406 -7.22 -9.69 -0.51
CA LYS A 406 -6.33 -10.74 0.01
C LYS A 406 -5.10 -10.94 -0.88
N ARG A 407 -4.18 -11.77 -0.42
CA ARG A 407 -3.17 -12.45 -1.25
C ARG A 407 -3.78 -13.75 -1.79
N ARG A 408 -3.89 -13.88 -3.11
CA ARG A 408 -4.39 -15.08 -3.77
C ARG A 408 -3.23 -15.96 -4.21
N LEU A 409 -3.27 -17.24 -3.81
CA LEU A 409 -2.37 -18.26 -4.34
C LEU A 409 -2.82 -18.66 -5.76
N PHE A 410 -1.90 -18.68 -6.71
CA PHE A 410 -2.13 -19.10 -8.09
C PHE A 410 -0.95 -19.93 -8.63
N GLY A 411 -1.20 -20.72 -9.66
CA GLY A 411 -0.16 -21.50 -10.33
C GLY A 411 0.65 -20.66 -11.30
N ALA A 412 1.96 -20.56 -11.10
CA ALA A 412 2.92 -19.99 -12.04
C ALA A 412 3.85 -21.09 -12.60
N VAL A 413 4.63 -20.76 -13.63
CA VAL A 413 5.58 -21.71 -14.28
C VAL A 413 6.61 -22.29 -13.28
N GLY A 414 6.93 -21.54 -12.22
CA GLY A 414 7.85 -21.96 -11.15
C GLY A 414 7.18 -22.58 -9.92
N GLY A 415 5.88 -22.89 -9.97
CA GLY A 415 5.10 -23.38 -8.84
C GLY A 415 4.08 -22.36 -8.33
N ALA A 416 3.48 -22.66 -7.17
CA ALA A 416 2.47 -21.80 -6.57
C ALA A 416 3.09 -20.48 -6.10
N THR A 417 2.49 -19.36 -6.51
CA THR A 417 2.92 -18.00 -6.15
C THR A 417 1.72 -17.21 -5.64
N GLU A 418 1.97 -16.23 -4.79
CA GLU A 418 0.94 -15.32 -4.28
C GLU A 418 0.96 -13.98 -5.03
N SER A 419 -0.21 -13.39 -5.22
CA SER A 419 -0.40 -12.05 -5.78
C SER A 419 -1.46 -11.30 -4.98
N PRO A 420 -1.26 -9.99 -4.70
CA PRO A 420 -2.28 -9.18 -4.06
C PRO A 420 -3.49 -9.00 -4.99
N VAL A 421 -4.67 -9.07 -4.39
CA VAL A 421 -5.95 -8.91 -5.07
C VAL A 421 -6.59 -7.61 -4.63
N ILE A 422 -6.92 -6.76 -5.61
CA ILE A 422 -7.72 -5.55 -5.43
C ILE A 422 -9.04 -5.75 -6.17
N VAL A 423 -10.14 -5.37 -5.55
CA VAL A 423 -11.47 -5.35 -6.18
C VAL A 423 -11.91 -3.90 -6.30
N GLY A 424 -12.21 -3.43 -7.50
CA GLY A 424 -12.47 -2.01 -7.75
C GLY A 424 -12.61 -1.69 -9.24
N ARG A 425 -12.10 -0.54 -9.66
CA ARG A 425 -12.17 -0.07 -11.06
C ARG A 425 -10.82 0.35 -11.62
N VAL A 426 -10.76 0.39 -12.95
CA VAL A 426 -9.70 1.13 -13.64
C VAL A 426 -9.96 2.63 -13.44
N TRP A 427 -9.08 3.28 -12.71
CA TRP A 427 -9.20 4.69 -12.40
C TRP A 427 -8.60 5.53 -13.51
N GLN A 428 -9.46 6.16 -14.30
CA GLN A 428 -9.06 7.27 -15.15
C GLN A 428 -8.93 8.51 -14.29
N ARG A 429 -7.88 8.60 -13.48
CA ARG A 429 -7.49 9.92 -12.98
C ARG A 429 -7.07 10.68 -14.22
N ASP A 430 -7.83 11.71 -14.60
CA ASP A 430 -7.47 12.61 -15.70
C ASP A 430 -5.97 12.81 -15.62
N GLN A 431 -5.27 12.20 -16.56
CA GLN A 431 -3.90 12.54 -16.79
C GLN A 431 -4.02 13.93 -17.40
N HIS A 432 -4.21 14.93 -16.54
CA HIS A 432 -3.48 16.17 -16.66
C HIS A 432 -2.02 15.74 -16.66
N SER A 433 -1.56 15.17 -17.78
CA SER A 433 -0.20 15.35 -18.23
C SER A 433 -0.03 16.84 -18.05
N PRO A 434 0.73 17.30 -17.05
CA PRO A 434 1.02 18.71 -16.97
C PRO A 434 1.58 19.02 -18.35
N SER A 435 0.83 19.77 -19.17
CA SER A 435 1.27 20.13 -20.51
C SER A 435 2.65 20.66 -20.29
N ALA A 436 3.66 19.89 -20.72
CA ALA A 436 5.02 20.04 -20.23
C ALA A 436 5.31 21.53 -20.26
N PRO A 437 5.53 22.20 -19.10
CA PRO A 437 5.62 23.65 -19.08
C PRO A 437 6.62 24.00 -20.15
N THR A 438 6.15 24.71 -21.18
CA THR A 438 6.94 25.02 -22.38
C THR A 438 8.19 25.62 -21.83
N THR A 439 9.25 24.84 -21.83
CA THR A 439 10.38 25.11 -20.96
C THR A 439 11.02 26.31 -21.61
N SER A 440 10.69 27.50 -21.11
CA SER A 440 11.35 28.72 -21.53
C SER A 440 12.83 28.40 -21.41
N ASN A 441 13.53 28.62 -22.50
CA ASN A 441 14.83 28.04 -22.81
C ASN A 441 15.95 28.68 -21.95
N ASN A 442 15.71 28.86 -20.66
CA ASN A 442 16.67 29.25 -19.67
C ASN A 442 17.47 28.01 -19.30
N ARG A 443 18.25 27.49 -20.26
CA ARG A 443 19.30 26.51 -20.00
C ARG A 443 20.13 27.04 -18.83
N PRO A 444 20.04 26.45 -17.63
CA PRO A 444 20.96 26.82 -16.57
C PRO A 444 22.37 26.59 -17.13
N ARG A 445 23.27 27.53 -16.88
CA ARG A 445 24.67 27.54 -17.34
C ARG A 445 25.50 26.41 -16.70
N PHE A 446 24.98 25.19 -16.66
CA PHE A 446 25.64 23.99 -16.16
C PHE A 446 26.96 23.72 -16.87
N GLY A 447 27.08 24.10 -18.14
CA GLY A 447 28.35 24.05 -18.87
C GLY A 447 29.45 24.92 -18.24
N ILE A 448 29.09 26.05 -17.61
CA ILE A 448 30.05 26.92 -16.93
C ILE A 448 30.48 26.30 -15.60
N ILE A 449 29.54 25.73 -14.83
CA ILE A 449 29.86 25.07 -13.55
C ILE A 449 30.74 23.84 -13.77
N LEU A 450 30.42 23.02 -14.77
CA LEU A 450 31.22 21.84 -15.13
C LEU A 450 32.60 22.24 -15.67
N GLY A 451 32.67 23.31 -16.48
CA GLY A 451 33.94 23.86 -16.96
C GLY A 451 34.83 24.40 -15.83
N LEU A 452 34.24 25.09 -14.85
CA LEU A 452 34.98 25.62 -13.70
C LEU A 452 35.51 24.48 -12.81
N ALA A 453 34.69 23.45 -12.56
CA ALA A 453 35.10 22.28 -11.79
C ALA A 453 36.26 21.52 -12.47
N ALA A 454 36.21 21.36 -13.80
CA ALA A 454 37.29 20.74 -14.57
C ALA A 454 38.57 21.57 -14.52
N ALA A 455 38.49 22.89 -14.65
CA ALA A 455 39.65 23.78 -14.58
C ALA A 455 40.33 23.74 -13.19
N VAL A 456 39.54 23.73 -12.12
CA VAL A 456 40.06 23.59 -10.75
C VAL A 456 40.74 22.24 -10.54
N GLY A 457 40.14 21.15 -11.04
CA GLY A 457 40.73 19.81 -10.97
C GLY A 457 42.08 19.70 -11.69
N ILE A 458 42.18 20.27 -12.89
CA ILE A 458 43.42 20.31 -13.68
C ILE A 458 44.49 21.16 -12.97
N GLY A 459 44.11 22.33 -12.45
CA GLY A 459 45.02 23.20 -11.71
C GLY A 459 45.61 22.51 -10.48
N LEU A 460 44.79 21.80 -9.71
CA LEU A 460 45.23 21.06 -8.53
C LEU A 460 46.21 19.93 -8.91
N ALA A 461 45.93 19.20 -9.99
CA ALA A 461 46.81 18.14 -10.48
C ALA A 461 48.18 18.69 -10.92
N CYS A 462 48.23 19.82 -11.63
CA CYS A 462 49.47 20.49 -12.02
C CYS A 462 50.31 20.91 -10.81
N VAL A 463 49.69 21.47 -9.77
CA VAL A 463 50.39 21.87 -8.53
C VAL A 463 50.98 20.67 -7.79
N LEU A 464 50.23 19.57 -7.69
CA LEU A 464 50.72 18.33 -7.04
C LEU A 464 51.88 17.71 -7.81
N LEU A 465 51.81 17.68 -9.14
CA LEU A 465 52.91 17.18 -9.99
C LEU A 465 54.16 18.06 -9.84
N TRP A 466 54.00 19.38 -9.81
CA TRP A 466 55.12 20.30 -9.62
C TRP A 466 55.80 20.13 -8.26
N LYS A 467 55.01 20.00 -7.17
CA LYS A 467 55.55 19.74 -5.83
C LYS A 467 56.33 18.41 -5.78
N SER A 468 55.80 17.35 -6.39
CA SER A 468 56.49 16.05 -6.43
C SER A 468 57.83 16.10 -7.19
N SER A 469 57.91 16.95 -8.21
CA SER A 469 59.13 17.20 -8.99
C SER A 469 60.21 17.90 -8.16
N LEU A 470 59.81 18.84 -7.30
CA LEU A 470 60.72 19.51 -6.37
C LEU A 470 61.27 18.53 -5.31
N ASP A 471 60.41 17.70 -4.72
CA ASP A 471 60.84 16.70 -3.73
C ASP A 471 61.79 15.65 -4.34
N ALA A 472 61.55 15.24 -5.59
CA ALA A 472 62.45 14.36 -6.32
C ALA A 472 63.85 14.98 -6.53
N LYS A 473 63.94 16.30 -6.71
CA LYS A 473 65.23 17.00 -6.82
C LYS A 473 65.96 17.06 -5.48
N HIS A 474 65.24 17.27 -4.37
CA HIS A 474 65.82 17.22 -3.02
C HIS A 474 66.39 15.83 -2.69
N LEU A 475 65.65 14.76 -2.99
CA LEU A 475 66.13 13.38 -2.78
C LEU A 475 67.39 13.04 -3.61
N ARG A 476 67.51 13.58 -4.82
CA ARG A 476 68.73 13.41 -5.64
C ARG A 476 69.94 14.15 -5.05
N ARG A 477 69.74 15.31 -4.40
CA ARG A 477 70.82 16.03 -3.71
C ARG A 477 71.27 15.31 -2.44
N VAL A 478 70.33 14.75 -1.67
CA VAL A 478 70.65 13.95 -0.48
C VAL A 478 71.40 12.66 -0.85
N ARG A 479 71.03 11.98 -1.93
CA ARG A 479 71.79 10.78 -2.38
C ARG A 479 73.20 11.09 -2.86
N LYS A 480 73.45 12.28 -3.43
CA LYS A 480 74.80 12.69 -3.84
C LYS A 480 75.70 13.01 -2.66
N THR A 481 75.14 13.38 -1.51
CA THR A 481 75.90 13.63 -0.26
C THR A 481 76.13 12.35 0.55
N THR A 482 75.27 11.34 0.44
CA THR A 482 75.48 10.02 1.09
C THR A 482 76.35 9.06 0.27
N ALA A 483 76.62 9.33 -1.01
CA ALA A 483 77.47 8.48 -1.87
C ALA A 483 78.98 8.64 -1.61
N THR A 484 79.38 9.53 -0.71
CA THR A 484 80.73 9.61 -0.15
C THR A 484 80.71 9.00 1.25
N LEU A 485 80.57 7.68 1.32
CA LEU A 485 80.97 6.95 2.52
C LEU A 485 82.50 6.94 2.52
N PRO A 486 83.19 7.41 3.58
CA PRO A 486 84.65 7.36 3.62
C PRO A 486 85.12 5.91 3.54
N ASP A 487 86.10 5.64 2.66
CA ASP A 487 86.68 4.31 2.42
C ASP A 487 87.14 3.59 3.70
N SER A 488 87.34 4.34 4.79
CA SER A 488 87.67 3.82 6.12
C SER A 488 86.58 2.92 6.72
N LEU A 489 85.30 3.12 6.38
CA LEU A 489 84.20 2.29 6.89
C LEU A 489 83.97 1.04 6.03
N ALA A 490 84.36 1.08 4.75
CA ALA A 490 84.34 -0.09 3.87
C ALA A 490 85.45 -1.09 4.22
N GLN A 491 86.61 -0.62 4.72
CA GLN A 491 87.68 -1.51 5.22
C GLN A 491 87.35 -2.18 6.57
N ALA A 492 86.49 -1.58 7.40
CA ALA A 492 86.10 -2.15 8.69
C ALA A 492 85.07 -3.31 8.61
N ILE A 493 84.43 -3.51 7.45
CA ILE A 493 83.39 -4.54 7.25
C ILE A 493 83.87 -5.64 6.28
N ALA A 494 85.12 -5.58 5.80
CA ALA A 494 85.68 -6.66 5.00
C ALA A 494 85.80 -7.94 5.86
N PRO A 495 85.09 -9.03 5.54
CA PRO A 495 85.08 -10.23 6.36
C PRO A 495 86.46 -10.90 6.32
N GLU A 496 87.09 -10.95 7.50
CA GLU A 496 88.29 -11.73 7.76
C GLU A 496 88.01 -13.20 7.41
N ASN A 497 88.93 -13.80 6.64
CA ASN A 497 88.88 -15.15 6.08
C ASN A 497 88.59 -16.23 7.15
N ILE A 498 87.33 -16.64 7.30
CA ILE A 498 86.95 -17.89 7.96
C ILE A 498 86.84 -18.97 6.88
N ASN A 499 87.99 -19.36 6.34
CA ASN A 499 88.10 -20.48 5.42
C ASN A 499 89.27 -21.38 5.88
N LYS A 500 89.14 -21.95 7.09
CA LYS A 500 90.00 -23.03 7.59
C LYS A 500 89.44 -23.63 8.89
N ARG A 501 88.48 -24.55 8.82
CA ARG A 501 88.41 -25.73 9.72
C ARG A 501 87.26 -26.68 9.40
N ALA A 502 87.66 -27.95 9.27
CA ALA A 502 86.88 -29.19 9.37
C ALA A 502 85.93 -29.49 8.19
N ASP A 503 86.17 -30.46 7.30
CA ASP A 503 86.97 -31.70 7.36
C ASP A 503 86.80 -32.48 8.67
N SER A 504 85.61 -33.06 8.87
CA SER A 504 85.43 -34.39 9.46
C SER A 504 83.96 -34.85 9.34
N GLU A 505 83.75 -35.84 8.48
CA GLU A 505 82.70 -36.86 8.49
C GLU A 505 82.51 -37.55 9.87
N PRO A 506 81.51 -38.43 10.14
CA PRO A 506 80.89 -39.38 9.19
C PRO A 506 79.38 -39.72 9.33
N HIS A 507 78.92 -40.44 8.30
CA HIS A 507 77.88 -41.49 8.26
C HIS A 507 77.04 -41.77 9.51
N GLU A 508 75.71 -41.77 9.35
CA GLU A 508 74.89 -42.83 9.97
C GLU A 508 73.59 -43.11 9.19
N THR A 509 73.23 -44.39 9.25
CA THR A 509 72.31 -45.16 8.44
C THR A 509 70.84 -45.14 8.88
N LYS A 510 69.99 -45.47 7.89
CA LYS A 510 68.57 -45.89 7.89
C LYS A 510 68.10 -46.79 9.06
N PRO A 511 66.78 -46.88 9.30
CA PRO A 511 65.88 -47.76 8.53
C PRO A 511 64.89 -47.06 7.59
#